data_AF-A0A1B6LZ38-F1
#
_entry.id   AF-A0A1B6LZ38-F1
#
_cell.length_a   1.000
_cell.length_b   1.000
_cell.length_c   1.000
_cell.angle_alpha   90.00
_cell.angle_beta   90.00
_cell.angle_gamma   90.00
#
_symmetry.space_group_name_H-M   'P 1'
#
loop_
_entity.id
_entity.type
_entity.pdbx_description
1 polymer ?
#
loop_
_entity_poly.entity_id
_entity_poly.type
_entity_poly.pdbx_seq_one_letter_code
_entity_poly.pdbx_strand_id
1 'polypeptide(L)'
;KLKAMFEQVSKCGDNMVERIDESHGEDVNSKPLLFEFTLDVISSCAFGVQMLPNSPEFNKFKSFVEKILQLTPGVVFKVFIMFSFPKLASMLNITFTPLEARE
;
A
#
# COMPACT_ATOMS: atom_id res chain seq x y z
N LYS A 1 6.53 -9.42 -18.52
CA LYS A 1 5.81 -9.48 -17.22
C LYS A 1 5.06 -8.18 -16.95
N LEU A 2 5.72 -7.02 -16.79
CA LEU A 2 5.03 -5.73 -16.61
C LEU A 2 4.03 -5.38 -17.73
N LYS A 3 4.37 -5.65 -19.00
CA LYS A 3 3.45 -5.45 -20.14
C LYS A 3 2.10 -6.18 -19.98
N ALA A 4 2.07 -7.32 -19.29
CA ALA A 4 0.84 -8.08 -19.05
C ALA A 4 -0.03 -7.48 -17.93
N MET A 5 0.54 -6.62 -17.08
CA MET A 5 -0.18 -5.92 -16.00
C MET A 5 -0.78 -4.59 -16.49
N PHE A 6 -0.45 -4.15 -17.70
CA PHE A 6 -0.84 -2.84 -18.23
C PHE A 6 -2.35 -2.63 -18.19
N GLU A 7 -3.12 -3.63 -18.63
CA GLU A 7 -4.59 -3.56 -18.65
C GLU A 7 -5.17 -3.41 -17.24
N GLN A 8 -4.59 -4.11 -16.26
CA GLN A 8 -5.00 -4.01 -14.86
C GLN A 8 -4.70 -2.62 -14.29
N VAL A 9 -3.51 -2.08 -14.56
CA VAL A 9 -3.13 -0.73 -14.12
C VAL A 9 -4.00 0.34 -14.77
N SER A 10 -4.30 0.18 -16.07
CA SER A 10 -5.19 1.09 -16.80
C SER A 10 -6.58 1.11 -16.18
N LYS A 11 -7.14 -0.06 -15.87
CA LYS A 11 -8.44 -0.17 -15.20
C LYS A 11 -8.47 0.47 -13.82
N CYS A 12 -7.41 0.30 -13.03
CA CYS A 12 -7.27 1.02 -11.75
C CYS A 12 -7.20 2.55 -11.97
N GLY A 13 -6.64 2.99 -13.09
CA GLY A 13 -6.62 4.40 -13.50
C GLY A 13 -8.02 4.94 -13.79
N ASP A 14 -8.85 4.16 -14.50
CA ASP A 14 -10.24 4.52 -14.77
C ASP A 14 -11.03 4.70 -13.46
N ASN A 15 -10.85 3.79 -12.49
CA ASN A 15 -11.45 3.91 -11.15
C ASN A 15 -11.01 5.18 -10.42
N MET A 16 -9.76 5.61 -10.60
CA MET A 16 -9.23 6.83 -9.98
C MET A 16 -9.86 8.08 -10.62
N VAL A 17 -10.05 8.09 -11.95
CA VAL A 17 -10.72 9.18 -12.67
C VAL A 17 -12.18 9.30 -12.23
N GLU A 18 -12.90 8.18 -12.10
CA GLU A 18 -14.28 8.17 -11.61
C GLU A 18 -14.41 8.83 -10.22
N ARG A 19 -13.50 8.53 -9.29
CA ARG A 19 -13.47 9.17 -7.95
C ARG A 19 -13.16 10.67 -8.00
N ILE A 20 -12.39 11.12 -8.98
CA ILE A 20 -12.15 12.55 -9.19
C ILE A 20 -13.44 13.20 -9.72
N ASP A 21 -14.12 12.57 -10.67
CA ASP A 21 -15.37 13.11 -11.22
C ASP A 21 -16.49 13.18 -10.17
N GLU A 22 -16.50 12.24 -9.20
CA GLU A 22 -17.37 12.27 -8.01
C GLU A 22 -17.13 13.47 -7.09
N SER A 23 -15.97 14.14 -7.16
CA SER A 23 -15.73 15.37 -6.39
C SER A 23 -16.49 16.58 -6.94
N HIS A 24 -17.17 16.44 -8.09
CA HIS A 24 -17.95 17.51 -8.72
C HIS A 24 -17.16 18.82 -8.93
N GLY A 25 -15.85 18.70 -9.17
CA GLY A 25 -14.96 19.84 -9.37
C GLY A 25 -14.45 20.49 -8.08
N GLU A 26 -14.75 19.91 -6.92
CA GLU A 26 -14.12 20.28 -5.65
C GLU A 26 -12.67 19.79 -5.57
N ASP A 27 -11.87 20.47 -4.76
CA ASP A 27 -10.46 20.15 -4.53
C ASP A 27 -10.31 18.73 -3.95
N VAL A 28 -9.60 17.87 -4.68
CA VAL A 28 -9.30 16.50 -4.26
C VAL A 28 -7.91 16.46 -3.61
N ASN A 29 -7.82 15.86 -2.42
CA ASN A 29 -6.53 15.60 -1.80
C ASN A 29 -5.79 14.48 -2.56
N SER A 30 -4.69 14.84 -3.22
CA SER A 30 -3.91 13.91 -4.04
C SER A 30 -3.24 12.78 -3.25
N LYS A 31 -2.89 13.00 -1.98
CA LYS A 31 -2.25 11.96 -1.14
C LYS A 31 -3.14 10.72 -0.94
N PRO A 32 -4.35 10.82 -0.36
CA PRO A 32 -5.22 9.67 -0.18
C PRO A 32 -5.66 9.08 -1.51
N LEU A 33 -5.91 9.90 -2.53
CA LEU A 33 -6.27 9.42 -3.86
C LEU A 33 -5.18 8.53 -4.47
N LEU A 34 -3.94 9.00 -4.51
CA LEU A 34 -2.81 8.22 -5.04
C LEU A 34 -2.48 7.02 -4.17
N PHE A 35 -2.68 7.12 -2.86
CA PHE A 35 -2.52 5.99 -1.94
C PHE A 35 -3.52 4.88 -2.28
N GLU A 36 -4.80 5.21 -2.43
CA GLU A 36 -5.85 4.25 -2.79
C GLU A 36 -5.63 3.65 -4.18
N PHE A 37 -5.24 4.47 -5.17
CA PHE A 37 -4.85 3.99 -6.49
C PHE A 37 -3.69 2.98 -6.43
N THR A 38 -2.66 3.26 -5.61
CA THR A 38 -1.53 2.35 -5.43
C THR A 38 -1.97 1.02 -4.81
N LEU A 39 -2.87 1.06 -3.83
CA LEU A 39 -3.44 -0.15 -3.23
C LEU A 39 -4.27 -0.96 -4.23
N ASP A 40 -5.06 -0.30 -5.08
CA ASP A 40 -5.86 -0.95 -6.12
C ASP A 40 -4.97 -1.62 -7.19
N VAL A 41 -3.87 -0.96 -7.57
CA VAL A 41 -2.87 -1.55 -8.47
C VAL A 41 -2.23 -2.79 -7.84
N ILE A 42 -1.85 -2.73 -6.56
CA ILE A 42 -1.23 -3.87 -5.86
C ILE A 42 -2.24 -5.02 -5.70
N SER A 43 -3.46 -4.75 -5.25
CA SER A 43 -4.51 -5.76 -5.07
C SER A 43 -4.82 -6.47 -6.40
N SER A 44 -4.99 -5.71 -7.47
CA SER A 44 -5.26 -6.24 -8.81
C SER A 44 -4.07 -7.00 -9.37
N CYS A 45 -2.89 -6.38 -9.40
CA CYS A 45 -1.75 -6.95 -10.12
C CYS A 45 -1.01 -8.07 -9.36
N ALA A 46 -0.87 -7.97 -8.04
CA ALA A 46 -0.15 -8.96 -7.24
C ALA A 46 -1.05 -10.08 -6.75
N PHE A 47 -2.29 -9.75 -6.38
CA PHE A 47 -3.23 -10.70 -5.77
C PHE A 47 -4.39 -11.10 -6.67
N GLY A 48 -4.57 -10.44 -7.83
CA GLY A 48 -5.68 -10.73 -8.74
C GLY A 48 -7.04 -10.29 -8.22
N VAL A 49 -7.09 -9.43 -7.19
CA VAL A 49 -8.32 -9.01 -6.51
C VAL A 49 -8.66 -7.57 -6.87
N GLN A 50 -9.84 -7.35 -7.46
CA GLN A 50 -10.42 -6.01 -7.58
C GLN A 50 -11.22 -5.71 -6.32
N MET A 51 -10.74 -4.77 -5.52
CA MET A 51 -11.43 -4.35 -4.31
C MET A 51 -12.34 -3.18 -4.64
N LEU A 52 -13.60 -3.26 -4.21
CA LEU A 52 -14.54 -2.17 -4.42
C LEU A 52 -14.12 -0.95 -3.58
N PRO A 53 -14.22 0.27 -4.15
CA PRO A 53 -14.07 1.50 -3.39
C PRO A 53 -14.96 1.46 -2.14
N ASN A 54 -14.43 1.84 -0.97
CA ASN A 54 -15.14 1.92 0.29
C ASN A 54 -15.68 0.59 0.86
N SER A 55 -15.29 -0.56 0.31
CA SER A 55 -15.67 -1.85 0.90
C SER A 55 -15.05 -2.01 2.31
N PRO A 56 -15.72 -2.72 3.23
CA PRO A 56 -15.16 -3.00 4.56
C PRO A 56 -13.78 -3.67 4.50
N GLU A 57 -13.57 -4.54 3.52
CA GLU A 57 -12.32 -5.25 3.26
C GLU A 57 -11.23 -4.29 2.76
N PHE A 58 -11.57 -3.41 1.81
CA PHE A 58 -10.64 -2.40 1.31
C PHE A 58 -10.20 -1.45 2.42
N ASN A 59 -11.13 -1.01 3.28
CA ASN A 59 -10.81 -0.13 4.41
C ASN A 59 -9.91 -0.81 5.46
N LYS A 60 -10.11 -2.11 5.72
CA LYS A 60 -9.22 -2.90 6.57
C LYS A 60 -7.82 -3.02 5.95
N PHE A 61 -7.76 -3.34 4.66
CA PHE A 61 -6.50 -3.45 3.92
C PHE A 61 -5.75 -2.11 3.91
N LYS A 62 -6.45 -1.02 3.60
CA LYS A 62 -5.94 0.36 3.64
C LYS A 62 -5.34 0.69 5.00
N SER A 63 -6.09 0.49 6.08
CA SER A 63 -5.62 0.75 7.45
C SER A 63 -4.40 -0.10 7.81
N PHE A 64 -4.37 -1.37 7.39
CA PHE A 64 -3.23 -2.25 7.61
C PHE A 64 -1.97 -1.76 6.88
N VAL A 65 -2.09 -1.38 5.61
CA VAL A 65 -0.95 -0.87 4.83
C VAL A 65 -0.49 0.49 5.37
N GLU A 66 -1.40 1.37 5.78
CA GLU A 66 -1.03 2.63 6.45
C GLU A 66 -0.17 2.38 7.69
N LYS A 67 -0.54 1.42 8.55
CA LYS A 67 0.27 1.05 9.72
C LYS A 67 1.64 0.48 9.35
N ILE A 68 1.73 -0.34 8.30
CA ILE A 68 3.01 -0.89 7.84
C ILE A 68 3.92 0.20 7.29
N LEU A 69 3.36 1.16 6.56
CA LEU A 69 4.10 2.25 5.92
C LEU A 69 4.35 3.43 6.86
N GLN A 70 3.83 3.41 8.09
CA GLN A 70 4.12 4.44 9.09
C GLN A 70 5.61 4.43 9.45
N LEU A 71 6.31 5.44 8.95
CA LEU A 71 7.72 5.69 9.23
C LEU A 71 7.90 6.27 10.64
N THR A 72 7.83 5.40 11.64
CA THR A 72 8.23 5.77 13.01
C THR A 72 9.75 5.71 13.15
N PRO A 73 10.38 6.54 14.01
CA PRO A 73 11.83 6.51 14.23
C PRO A 73 12.36 5.11 14.59
N GLY A 74 11.57 4.33 15.33
CA GLY A 74 11.90 2.93 15.66
C GLY A 74 11.91 2.00 14.45
N VAL A 75 10.96 2.14 13.51
CA VAL A 75 10.93 1.38 12.26
C VAL A 75 12.11 1.77 11.38
N VAL A 76 12.38 3.07 11.22
CA VAL A 76 13.52 3.57 10.43
C VAL A 76 14.84 3.04 10.98
N PHE A 77 15.02 3.04 12.31
CA PHE A 77 16.21 2.50 12.96
C PHE A 77 16.37 0.99 12.72
N LYS A 78 15.27 0.22 12.82
CA LYS A 78 15.29 -1.23 12.51
C LYS A 78 15.66 -1.49 11.04
N VAL A 79 15.09 -0.73 10.12
CA VAL A 79 15.41 -0.81 8.68
C VAL A 79 16.88 -0.44 8.45
N PHE A 80 17.37 0.61 9.08
CA PHE A 80 18.76 1.02 8.98
C PHE A 80 19.74 -0.06 9.48
N ILE A 81 19.46 -0.70 10.61
CA ILE A 81 20.26 -1.83 11.11
C ILE A 81 20.19 -3.01 10.14
N MET A 82 19.02 -3.31 9.57
CA MET A 82 18.85 -4.40 8.62
C MET A 82 19.66 -4.20 7.34
N PHE A 83 19.70 -2.97 6.82
CA PHE A 83 20.49 -2.62 5.63
C PHE A 83 22.00 -2.53 5.92
N SER A 84 22.39 -1.93 7.05
CA SER A 84 23.81 -1.67 7.36
C SER A 84 24.52 -2.87 8.00
N PHE A 85 23.80 -3.66 8.80
CA PHE A 85 24.35 -4.76 9.59
C PHE A 85 23.44 -6.00 9.55
N PRO A 86 23.30 -6.68 8.39
CA PRO A 86 22.41 -7.83 8.24
C PRO A 86 22.72 -8.98 9.20
N LYS A 87 24.00 -9.19 9.56
CA LYS A 87 24.41 -10.20 10.56
C LYS A 87 23.92 -9.84 11.97
N LEU A 88 23.93 -8.57 12.35
CA LEU A 88 23.44 -8.10 13.64
C LEU A 88 21.91 -8.18 13.71
N ALA A 89 21.22 -7.83 12.62
CA ALA A 89 19.78 -7.97 12.51
C ALA A 89 19.34 -9.44 12.67
N SER A 90 20.07 -10.37 12.05
CA SER A 90 19.83 -11.82 12.21
C SER A 90 20.11 -12.32 13.63
N MET A 91 21.16 -11.81 14.29
CA MET A 91 21.49 -12.19 15.66
C MET A 91 20.47 -11.65 16.69
N LEU A 92 19.89 -10.47 16.44
CA LEU A 92 18.90 -9.83 17.30
C LEU A 92 17.45 -10.15 16.94
N ASN A 93 17.21 -11.07 15.99
CA ASN A 93 15.87 -11.43 15.48
C ASN A 93 15.00 -10.21 15.10
N ILE A 94 15.63 -9.13 14.60
CA ILE A 94 14.92 -7.91 14.22
C ILE A 94 14.12 -8.22 12.95
N THR A 95 12.80 -8.20 13.08
CA THR A 95 11.89 -8.43 11.96
C THR A 95 11.36 -7.09 11.43
N PHE A 96 11.26 -6.99 10.11
CA PHE A 96 10.73 -5.83 9.39
C PHE A 96 9.22 -5.63 9.59
N THR A 97 8.46 -6.72 9.76
CA THR A 97 6.99 -6.67 9.86
C THR A 97 6.54 -6.26 11.27
N PRO A 98 5.55 -5.36 11.41
CA PRO A 98 4.88 -5.10 12.69
C PRO A 98 4.21 -6.39 13.21
N LEU A 99 4.08 -6.51 14.54
CA LEU A 99 3.55 -7.73 15.19
C LEU A 99 2.14 -8.11 14.70
N GLU A 100 1.31 -7.11 14.37
CA GLU A 100 -0.05 -7.27 13.86
C GLU A 100 -0.11 -7.91 12.45
N ALA A 101 0.99 -7.91 11.70
CA ALA A 101 1.08 -8.55 10.38
C ALA A 101 1.48 -10.03 10.45
N ARG A 102 1.66 -10.58 11.67
CA ARG A 102 2.05 -11.97 11.91
C ARG A 102 0.89 -12.86 12.33
N GLU A 103 -0.27 -12.28 12.62
CA GLU A 103 -1.55 -12.97 12.89
C GLU A 103 -2.38 -13.07 11.60
#